data_AF-A0A7J5AFW7-F1
#
_entry.id   AF-A0A7J5AFW7-F1
#
_cell.length_a   1.000
_cell.length_b   1.000
_cell.length_c   1.000
_cell.angle_alpha   90.00
_cell.angle_beta   90.00
_cell.angle_gamma   90.00
#
_symmetry.space_group_name_H-M   'P 1'
#
loop_
_entity.id
_entity.type
_entity.pdbx_description
1 polymer ?
#
loop_
_entity_poly.entity_id
_entity_poly.type
_entity_poly.pdbx_seq_one_letter_code
_entity_poly.pdbx_strand_id
1 'polypeptide(L)'
;MTIEESEVRGVLRRVTDDLVGPPTLLDDVRRGGRRRLRRRRAVLAAVCAVVVAVPVGGALHLADGGAAAEVASPLFDKPTRGDLAGDGAYLRQVREAWRQQARQLGGDFRGDPHVVWAGDTPAGPAAYVAQRTVDNPVVSWPDSAREIGLAAFVEPTAAGPRVMTPENLVDASTHGSWQAALLGSRRDVLVVLDTGHAVEFSPTFRYAADGRIERTFQRVAFRDGAAVLLVPPQRDRVTVALARKPVSATTAVHIANANEILLPDRQASPQRSVTYTLPGAERVWGDSPAAQVGRNVYETEALAAYVDPGGTHREGEAPHLVVYGATPDGRQLLLESHQYYGDPTRAIALLAHAGAPFQPVASGFIDWNAPLPVRLRLPDGQGVLVAAEGAALSYRVGAGEWHDAGRGAALLPADATEVRVTAAGGTVTTVRVDS
;
A
#
# COMPACT_ATOMS: atom_id res chain seq x y z
N MET A 1 27.62 -37.38 -3.59
CA MET A 1 26.74 -38.33 -2.89
C MET A 1 25.33 -37.78 -2.99
N THR A 2 24.57 -38.23 -3.98
CA THR A 2 23.22 -37.73 -4.32
C THR A 2 22.20 -38.62 -3.64
N ILE A 3 21.47 -38.06 -2.67
CA ILE A 3 20.34 -38.73 -2.02
C ILE A 3 19.18 -38.71 -3.03
N GLU A 4 18.70 -39.88 -3.42
CA GLU A 4 17.58 -40.01 -4.37
C GLU A 4 16.27 -39.59 -3.70
N GLU A 5 15.38 -38.95 -4.47
CA GLU A 5 14.04 -38.50 -4.03
C GLU A 5 13.20 -39.61 -3.40
N SER A 6 13.45 -40.86 -3.80
CA SER A 6 12.85 -42.09 -3.26
C SER A 6 13.19 -42.31 -1.78
N GLU A 7 14.40 -41.97 -1.35
CA GLU A 7 14.89 -42.09 0.02
C GLU A 7 14.22 -41.07 0.95
N VAL A 8 14.10 -39.82 0.49
CA VAL A 8 13.41 -38.74 1.23
C VAL A 8 11.93 -39.05 1.40
N ARG A 9 11.27 -39.54 0.34
CA ARG A 9 9.84 -39.91 0.40
C ARG A 9 9.61 -41.13 1.31
N GLY A 10 10.57 -42.06 1.37
CA GLY A 10 10.55 -43.21 2.27
C GLY A 10 10.70 -42.83 3.75
N VAL A 11 11.61 -41.89 4.05
CA VAL A 11 11.81 -41.38 5.43
C VAL A 11 10.60 -40.58 5.90
N LEU A 12 10.04 -39.71 5.06
CA LEU A 12 8.87 -38.90 5.43
C LEU A 12 7.63 -39.75 5.71
N ARG A 13 7.34 -40.78 4.89
CA ARG A 13 6.22 -41.70 5.16
C ARG A 13 6.39 -42.41 6.50
N ARG A 14 7.60 -42.89 6.79
CA ARG A 14 7.89 -43.63 8.03
C ARG A 14 7.76 -42.75 9.29
N VAL A 15 7.96 -41.44 9.17
CA VAL A 15 7.81 -40.49 10.30
C VAL A 15 6.35 -40.05 10.48
N THR A 16 5.51 -40.13 9.45
CA THR A 16 4.10 -39.72 9.52
C THR A 16 3.11 -40.85 9.76
N ASP A 17 3.51 -42.12 9.58
CA ASP A 17 2.62 -43.28 9.75
C ASP A 17 2.09 -43.43 11.19
N ASP A 18 2.80 -42.87 12.19
CA ASP A 18 2.40 -42.91 13.60
C ASP A 18 1.58 -41.69 14.05
N LEU A 19 1.35 -40.70 13.17
CA LEU A 19 0.57 -39.50 13.48
C LEU A 19 -0.94 -39.76 13.34
N VAL A 20 -1.49 -40.48 14.32
CA VAL A 20 -2.95 -40.55 14.50
C VAL A 20 -3.40 -39.27 15.17
N GLY A 21 -4.05 -38.38 14.40
CA GLY A 21 -4.68 -37.19 14.94
C GLY A 21 -5.71 -37.55 16.02
N PRO A 22 -5.82 -36.78 17.13
CA PRO A 22 -6.79 -37.06 18.17
C PRO A 22 -8.21 -37.11 17.57
N PRO A 23 -9.02 -38.13 17.85
CA PRO A 23 -10.36 -38.28 17.25
C PRO A 23 -11.30 -37.12 17.60
N THR A 24 -10.96 -36.32 18.61
CA THR A 24 -11.73 -35.14 19.05
C THR A 24 -11.27 -33.83 18.43
N LEU A 25 -10.18 -33.79 17.64
CA LEU A 25 -9.58 -32.55 17.15
C LEU A 25 -10.60 -31.67 16.40
N LEU A 26 -11.39 -32.28 15.51
CA LEU A 26 -12.41 -31.57 14.74
C LEU A 26 -13.56 -31.08 15.62
N ASP A 27 -13.93 -31.84 16.66
CA ASP A 27 -14.98 -31.46 17.59
C ASP A 27 -14.54 -30.36 18.56
N ASP A 28 -13.28 -30.38 19.00
CA ASP A 28 -12.70 -29.36 19.86
C ASP A 28 -12.50 -28.04 19.11
N VAL A 29 -12.11 -28.09 17.84
CA VAL A 29 -12.06 -26.92 16.95
C VAL A 29 -13.47 -26.35 16.72
N ARG A 30 -14.46 -27.21 16.43
CA ARG A 30 -15.87 -26.79 16.28
C ARG A 30 -16.44 -26.20 17.57
N ARG A 31 -16.09 -26.76 18.73
CA ARG A 31 -16.54 -26.28 20.06
C ARG A 31 -15.89 -24.94 20.41
N GLY A 32 -14.61 -24.74 20.09
CA GLY A 32 -13.90 -23.47 20.23
C GLY A 32 -14.47 -22.35 19.36
N GLY A 33 -14.81 -22.67 18.09
CA GLY A 33 -15.42 -21.73 17.16
C GLY A 33 -16.81 -21.23 17.61
N ARG A 34 -17.67 -22.14 18.11
CA ARG A 34 -18.99 -21.77 18.65
C ARG A 34 -18.90 -20.88 19.89
N ARG A 35 -17.89 -21.09 20.75
CA ARG A 35 -17.69 -20.28 21.97
C ARG A 35 -17.28 -18.83 21.65
N ARG A 36 -16.42 -18.63 20.65
CA ARG A 36 -16.01 -17.29 20.18
C ARG A 36 -17.17 -16.53 19.53
N LEU A 37 -17.98 -17.21 18.71
CA LEU A 37 -19.17 -16.61 18.09
C LEU A 37 -20.22 -16.20 19.13
N ARG A 38 -20.45 -17.02 20.17
CA ARG A 38 -21.38 -16.66 21.27
C ARG A 38 -20.88 -15.47 22.10
N ARG A 39 -19.58 -15.39 22.40
CA ARG A 39 -19.01 -14.22 23.10
C ARG A 39 -19.09 -12.93 22.27
N ARG A 40 -18.85 -13.00 20.95
CA ARG A 40 -19.03 -11.84 20.06
C ARG A 40 -20.48 -11.38 19.98
N ARG A 41 -21.44 -12.31 19.93
CA ARG A 41 -22.88 -11.98 19.92
C ARG A 41 -23.38 -11.39 21.25
N ALA A 42 -22.81 -11.82 22.38
CA ALA A 42 -23.15 -11.24 23.69
C ALA A 42 -22.67 -9.79 23.85
N VAL A 43 -21.50 -9.45 23.30
CA VAL A 43 -20.96 -8.07 23.34
C VAL A 43 -21.76 -7.14 22.42
N LEU A 44 -22.24 -7.63 21.27
CA LEU A 44 -23.08 -6.82 20.36
C LEU A 44 -24.48 -6.55 20.91
N ALA A 45 -25.05 -7.49 21.67
CA ALA A 45 -26.38 -7.34 22.26
C ALA A 45 -26.43 -6.33 23.43
N ALA A 46 -25.30 -6.11 24.12
CA ALA A 46 -25.21 -5.15 25.24
C ALA A 46 -25.17 -3.68 24.79
N VAL A 47 -24.83 -3.40 23.52
CA VAL A 47 -24.71 -2.02 23.00
C VAL A 47 -26.01 -1.50 22.36
N CYS A 48 -26.99 -2.36 22.08
CA CYS A 48 -28.25 -1.97 21.43
C CYS A 48 -29.44 -1.74 22.39
N ALA A 49 -29.22 -1.65 23.70
CA ALA A 49 -30.29 -1.53 24.70
C ALA A 49 -30.57 -0.09 25.18
N VAL A 50 -30.29 0.95 24.39
CA VAL A 50 -30.75 2.34 24.68
C VAL A 50 -31.02 3.09 23.37
N VAL A 51 -32.08 2.77 22.64
CA VAL A 51 -32.77 3.74 21.76
C VAL A 51 -34.27 3.51 21.85
N VAL A 52 -34.95 4.57 22.29
CA VAL A 52 -36.39 4.69 22.52
C VAL A 52 -37.17 4.62 21.20
N ALA A 53 -38.37 4.04 21.30
CA ALA A 53 -39.29 3.69 20.23
C ALA A 53 -39.89 4.87 19.46
N VAL A 54 -40.01 4.70 18.13
CA VAL A 54 -41.05 5.31 17.28
C VAL A 54 -41.53 4.23 16.29
N PRO A 55 -42.83 3.88 16.23
CA PRO A 55 -43.32 2.86 15.33
C PRO A 55 -43.72 3.49 13.99
N VAL A 56 -42.99 3.18 12.92
CA VAL A 56 -43.51 3.32 11.55
C VAL A 56 -43.51 1.92 10.96
N GLY A 57 -44.72 1.41 10.72
CA GLY A 57 -44.96 0.10 10.15
C GLY A 57 -44.37 -0.02 8.75
N GLY A 58 -43.54 -1.04 8.55
CA GLY A 58 -43.06 -1.48 7.25
C GLY A 58 -42.92 -2.99 7.29
N ALA A 59 -43.75 -3.67 6.51
CA ALA A 59 -43.78 -5.13 6.41
C ALA A 59 -42.41 -5.67 5.96
N LEU A 60 -41.83 -6.58 6.73
CA LEU A 60 -40.70 -7.40 6.30
C LEU A 60 -41.24 -8.54 5.43
N HIS A 61 -41.12 -8.38 4.11
CA HIS A 61 -41.16 -9.51 3.19
C HIS A 61 -39.83 -10.26 3.31
N LEU A 62 -39.87 -11.40 4.00
CA LEU A 62 -38.87 -12.45 3.85
C LEU A 62 -39.11 -13.10 2.48
N ALA A 63 -38.19 -12.88 1.54
CA ALA A 63 -38.16 -13.58 0.26
C ALA A 63 -37.17 -14.75 0.36
N ASP A 64 -37.69 -15.93 0.02
CA ASP A 64 -36.99 -17.19 -0.21
C ASP A 64 -35.94 -17.08 -1.34
N GLY A 65 -34.98 -18.02 -1.31
CA GLY A 65 -33.77 -17.98 -2.12
C GLY A 65 -33.92 -18.08 -3.64
N GLY A 66 -32.90 -17.57 -4.33
CA GLY A 66 -32.70 -17.69 -5.79
C GLY A 66 -32.14 -16.40 -6.38
N ALA A 67 -30.92 -16.47 -6.94
CA ALA A 67 -30.15 -15.38 -7.54
C ALA A 67 -29.77 -14.23 -6.59
N ALA A 68 -28.47 -14.09 -6.30
CA ALA A 68 -27.94 -12.83 -5.81
C ALA A 68 -28.31 -11.76 -6.85
N ALA A 69 -29.20 -10.83 -6.49
CA ALA A 69 -29.50 -9.69 -7.33
C ALA A 69 -28.16 -9.03 -7.68
N GLU A 70 -27.83 -9.01 -8.97
CA GLU A 70 -26.76 -8.21 -9.53
C GLU A 70 -26.95 -6.82 -8.93
N VAL A 71 -26.04 -6.39 -8.04
CA VAL A 71 -26.09 -5.07 -7.44
C VAL A 71 -25.81 -4.12 -8.59
N ALA A 72 -26.87 -3.75 -9.32
CA ALA A 72 -26.81 -2.85 -10.46
C ALA A 72 -26.13 -1.59 -9.95
N SER A 73 -24.87 -1.42 -10.36
CA SER A 73 -24.07 -0.31 -9.88
C SER A 73 -24.85 0.97 -10.20
N PRO A 74 -25.10 1.85 -9.20
CA PRO A 74 -25.87 3.08 -9.40
C PRO A 74 -25.27 4.02 -10.46
N LEU A 75 -24.11 3.68 -11.02
CA LEU A 75 -23.45 4.35 -12.12
C LEU A 75 -24.19 4.25 -13.46
N PHE A 76 -24.91 3.16 -13.75
CA PHE A 76 -25.45 2.95 -15.10
C PHE A 76 -26.85 3.56 -15.32
N ASP A 77 -27.63 3.68 -14.25
CA ASP A 77 -29.08 3.92 -14.36
C ASP A 77 -29.51 5.27 -13.75
N LYS A 78 -28.57 6.02 -13.15
CA LYS A 78 -28.86 7.35 -12.59
C LYS A 78 -28.74 8.44 -13.68
N PRO A 79 -29.44 9.58 -13.55
CA PRO A 79 -29.21 10.72 -14.42
C PRO A 79 -27.76 11.23 -14.34
N THR A 80 -27.24 11.72 -15.47
CA THR A 80 -25.96 12.44 -15.52
C THR A 80 -25.97 13.60 -14.53
N ARG A 81 -24.90 13.74 -13.75
CA ARG A 81 -24.72 14.83 -12.78
C ARG A 81 -23.68 15.83 -13.25
N GLY A 82 -23.56 16.95 -12.53
CA GLY A 82 -22.64 18.06 -12.82
C GLY A 82 -23.30 19.17 -13.63
N ASP A 83 -22.60 20.30 -13.75
CA ASP A 83 -23.09 21.51 -14.43
C ASP A 83 -23.15 21.35 -15.96
N LEU A 84 -22.41 20.40 -16.53
CA LEU A 84 -22.51 20.02 -17.95
C LEU A 84 -23.49 18.86 -18.21
N ALA A 85 -24.27 18.42 -17.22
CA ALA A 85 -25.24 17.34 -17.39
C ALA A 85 -26.31 17.62 -18.47
N GLY A 86 -26.61 18.89 -18.73
CA GLY A 86 -27.54 19.32 -19.77
C GLY A 86 -26.89 19.60 -21.13
N ASP A 87 -25.56 19.59 -21.24
CA ASP A 87 -24.85 19.92 -22.48
C ASP A 87 -24.85 18.72 -23.44
N GLY A 88 -25.92 18.61 -24.22
CA GLY A 88 -26.07 17.54 -25.20
C GLY A 88 -24.96 17.48 -26.25
N ALA A 89 -24.28 18.60 -26.57
CA ALA A 89 -23.19 18.60 -27.53
C ALA A 89 -21.93 18.00 -26.93
N TYR A 90 -21.54 18.45 -25.73
CA TYR A 90 -20.41 17.88 -25.00
C TYR A 90 -20.62 16.39 -24.69
N LEU A 91 -21.80 16.01 -24.18
CA LEU A 91 -22.11 14.62 -23.87
C LEU A 91 -22.07 13.71 -25.11
N ARG A 92 -22.34 14.22 -26.32
CA ARG A 92 -22.14 13.45 -27.56
C ARG A 92 -20.66 13.23 -27.85
N GLN A 93 -19.81 14.24 -27.69
CA GLN A 93 -18.36 14.12 -27.89
C GLN A 93 -17.75 13.11 -26.90
N VAL A 94 -18.15 13.15 -25.63
CA VAL A 94 -17.71 12.20 -24.61
C VAL A 94 -18.07 10.76 -24.99
N ARG A 95 -19.32 10.52 -25.42
CA ARG A 95 -19.77 9.19 -25.86
C ARG A 95 -19.04 8.71 -27.12
N GLU A 96 -18.72 9.62 -28.04
CA GLU A 96 -17.96 9.30 -29.25
C GLU A 96 -16.52 8.91 -28.93
N ALA A 97 -15.84 9.69 -28.09
CA ALA A 97 -14.50 9.37 -27.59
C ALA A 97 -14.49 8.00 -26.88
N TRP A 98 -15.49 7.73 -26.04
CA TRP A 98 -15.66 6.41 -25.41
C TRP A 98 -15.83 5.29 -26.43
N ARG A 99 -16.72 5.43 -27.42
CA ARG A 99 -16.91 4.39 -28.46
C ARG A 99 -15.65 4.14 -29.27
N GLN A 100 -14.83 5.16 -29.51
CA GLN A 100 -13.52 4.99 -30.13
C GLN A 100 -12.59 4.17 -29.25
N GLN A 101 -12.49 4.47 -27.95
CA GLN A 101 -11.68 3.71 -27.00
C GLN A 101 -12.18 2.26 -26.86
N ALA A 102 -13.49 2.07 -26.71
CA ALA A 102 -14.12 0.76 -26.60
C ALA A 102 -13.79 -0.15 -27.80
N ARG A 103 -13.80 0.40 -29.03
CA ARG A 103 -13.39 -0.33 -30.24
C ARG A 103 -11.92 -0.76 -30.21
N GLN A 104 -11.03 0.02 -29.61
CA GLN A 104 -9.62 -0.33 -29.46
C GLN A 104 -9.39 -1.42 -28.43
N LEU A 105 -10.22 -1.46 -27.37
CA LEU A 105 -10.17 -2.51 -26.36
C LEU A 105 -10.70 -3.86 -26.86
N GLY A 106 -11.51 -3.87 -27.93
CA GLY A 106 -12.03 -5.10 -28.53
C GLY A 106 -13.04 -5.86 -27.67
N GLY A 107 -13.56 -5.24 -26.61
CA GLY A 107 -14.56 -5.84 -25.72
C GLY A 107 -15.99 -5.73 -26.27
N ASP A 108 -16.83 -6.72 -25.93
CA ASP A 108 -18.26 -6.67 -26.18
C ASP A 108 -18.97 -5.87 -25.07
N PHE A 109 -19.50 -4.72 -25.46
CA PHE A 109 -20.21 -3.80 -24.57
C PHE A 109 -21.72 -3.83 -24.80
N ARG A 110 -22.48 -3.70 -23.72
CA ARG A 110 -23.94 -3.70 -23.73
C ARG A 110 -24.49 -2.29 -23.63
N GLY A 111 -25.38 -1.93 -24.56
CA GLY A 111 -26.09 -0.65 -24.56
C GLY A 111 -25.21 0.54 -24.92
N ASP A 112 -25.77 1.74 -24.81
CA ASP A 112 -25.02 2.99 -25.04
C ASP A 112 -24.16 3.36 -23.81
N PRO A 113 -22.99 3.99 -24.01
CA PRO A 113 -22.20 4.51 -22.91
C PRO A 113 -22.97 5.60 -22.15
N HIS A 114 -22.98 5.45 -20.83
CA HIS A 114 -23.63 6.35 -19.91
C HIS A 114 -22.61 7.34 -19.33
N VAL A 115 -22.87 8.64 -19.48
CA VAL A 115 -22.06 9.67 -18.83
C VAL A 115 -22.62 9.88 -17.42
N VAL A 116 -21.89 9.43 -16.40
CA VAL A 116 -22.31 9.46 -15.00
C VAL A 116 -22.22 10.89 -14.45
N TRP A 117 -21.15 11.60 -14.80
CA TRP A 117 -20.87 12.96 -14.37
C TRP A 117 -20.20 13.73 -15.51
N ALA A 118 -20.54 14.99 -15.68
CA ALA A 118 -19.91 15.92 -16.60
C ALA A 118 -19.90 17.31 -15.99
N GLY A 119 -18.74 17.97 -15.96
CA GLY A 119 -18.67 19.33 -15.44
C GLY A 119 -17.48 20.16 -15.89
N ASP A 120 -17.59 21.46 -15.67
CA ASP A 120 -16.52 22.40 -15.95
C ASP A 120 -15.45 22.33 -14.86
N THR A 121 -14.19 22.31 -15.29
CA THR A 121 -13.03 22.33 -14.39
C THR A 121 -12.05 23.42 -14.82
N PRO A 122 -11.14 23.88 -13.94
CA PRO A 122 -10.08 24.79 -14.34
C PRO A 122 -9.17 24.26 -15.46
N ALA A 123 -9.14 22.94 -15.69
CA ALA A 123 -8.42 22.32 -16.80
C ALA A 123 -9.24 22.25 -18.11
N GLY A 124 -10.53 22.62 -18.07
CA GLY A 124 -11.50 22.46 -19.14
C GLY A 124 -12.62 21.45 -18.80
N PRO A 125 -13.57 21.22 -19.72
CA PRO A 125 -14.67 20.28 -19.54
C PRO A 125 -14.18 18.85 -19.31
N ALA A 126 -14.66 18.21 -18.24
CA ALA A 126 -14.33 16.83 -17.91
C ALA A 126 -15.58 15.98 -17.68
N ALA A 127 -15.45 14.67 -17.82
CA ALA A 127 -16.55 13.75 -17.58
C ALA A 127 -16.08 12.42 -16.98
N TYR A 128 -17.03 11.63 -16.48
CA TYR A 128 -16.84 10.23 -16.12
C TYR A 128 -17.91 9.41 -16.83
N VAL A 129 -17.49 8.40 -17.57
CA VAL A 129 -18.34 7.57 -18.43
C VAL A 129 -18.22 6.11 -18.00
N ALA A 130 -19.33 5.38 -18.07
CA ALA A 130 -19.40 3.96 -17.78
C ALA A 130 -20.21 3.23 -18.85
N GLN A 131 -19.84 1.99 -19.16
CA GLN A 131 -20.59 1.12 -20.05
C GLN A 131 -20.53 -0.33 -19.57
N ARG A 132 -21.67 -1.01 -19.63
CA ARG A 132 -21.78 -2.42 -19.21
C ARG A 132 -21.05 -3.35 -20.19
N THR A 133 -20.48 -4.43 -19.70
CA THR A 133 -19.97 -5.53 -20.53
C THR A 133 -21.11 -6.52 -20.84
N VAL A 134 -20.94 -7.36 -21.87
CA VAL A 134 -21.95 -8.36 -22.26
C VAL A 134 -21.85 -9.62 -21.40
N ASP A 135 -20.65 -10.17 -21.23
CA ASP A 135 -20.45 -11.54 -20.71
C ASP A 135 -20.19 -11.62 -19.20
N ASN A 136 -20.07 -10.47 -18.53
CA ASN A 136 -19.75 -10.33 -17.11
C ASN A 136 -18.70 -11.36 -16.61
N PRO A 137 -17.48 -11.38 -17.19
CA PRO A 137 -16.49 -12.40 -16.89
C PRO A 137 -16.07 -12.35 -15.42
N VAL A 138 -15.70 -13.51 -14.87
CA VAL A 138 -15.12 -13.58 -13.53
C VAL A 138 -13.70 -13.01 -13.60
N VAL A 139 -13.41 -12.01 -12.77
CA VAL A 139 -12.08 -11.42 -12.66
C VAL A 139 -11.24 -12.18 -11.63
N SER A 140 -9.93 -12.15 -11.82
CA SER A 140 -8.97 -12.77 -10.90
C SER A 140 -8.83 -12.03 -9.58
N TRP A 141 -9.27 -10.77 -9.51
CA TRP A 141 -9.26 -9.98 -8.28
C TRP A 141 -10.33 -8.88 -8.31
N PRO A 142 -11.12 -8.69 -7.23
CA PRO A 142 -11.20 -9.55 -6.05
C PRO A 142 -11.80 -10.93 -6.38
N ASP A 143 -11.39 -11.97 -5.64
CA ASP A 143 -11.74 -13.38 -5.93
C ASP A 143 -13.25 -13.56 -6.18
N SER A 144 -13.59 -14.23 -7.28
CA SER A 144 -14.96 -14.56 -7.70
C SER A 144 -15.86 -13.36 -8.04
N ALA A 145 -15.32 -12.14 -8.10
CA ALA A 145 -16.08 -11.00 -8.58
C ALA A 145 -16.31 -11.10 -10.10
N ARG A 146 -17.42 -10.55 -10.57
CA ARG A 146 -17.72 -10.43 -11.99
C ARG A 146 -17.52 -8.99 -12.42
N GLU A 147 -16.82 -8.81 -13.52
CA GLU A 147 -16.83 -7.54 -14.22
C GLU A 147 -18.26 -7.27 -14.69
N ILE A 148 -18.79 -6.09 -14.43
CA ILE A 148 -20.16 -5.66 -14.83
C ILE A 148 -20.14 -4.48 -15.82
N GLY A 149 -18.94 -3.97 -16.11
CA GLY A 149 -18.73 -2.88 -17.05
C GLY A 149 -17.31 -2.32 -16.98
N LEU A 150 -17.05 -1.37 -17.86
CA LEU A 150 -15.88 -0.50 -17.78
C LEU A 150 -16.31 0.93 -17.46
N ALA A 151 -15.42 1.69 -16.83
CA ALA A 151 -15.57 3.12 -16.68
C ALA A 151 -14.24 3.85 -16.83
N ALA A 152 -14.30 5.14 -17.15
CA ALA A 152 -13.13 6.00 -17.18
C ALA A 152 -13.50 7.46 -16.97
N PHE A 153 -12.52 8.23 -16.51
CA PHE A 153 -12.52 9.67 -16.68
C PHE A 153 -12.25 10.06 -18.14
N VAL A 154 -12.82 11.17 -18.55
CA VAL A 154 -12.60 11.81 -19.85
C VAL A 154 -12.07 13.21 -19.59
N GLU A 155 -10.87 13.48 -20.09
CA GLU A 155 -10.16 14.73 -19.87
C GLU A 155 -10.20 15.64 -21.09
N PRO A 156 -10.12 16.96 -20.89
CA PRO A 156 -9.99 17.91 -21.98
C PRO A 156 -8.59 17.84 -22.60
N THR A 157 -8.53 17.79 -23.93
CA THR A 157 -7.27 17.96 -24.69
C THR A 157 -7.47 18.96 -25.84
N ALA A 158 -6.38 19.44 -26.43
CA ALA A 158 -6.45 20.33 -27.59
C ALA A 158 -7.17 19.69 -28.80
N ALA A 159 -7.17 18.36 -28.90
CA ALA A 159 -7.85 17.61 -29.97
C ALA A 159 -9.31 17.23 -29.62
N GLY A 160 -9.79 17.64 -28.44
CA GLY A 160 -11.11 17.26 -27.91
C GLY A 160 -11.03 16.32 -26.70
N PRO A 161 -12.17 15.78 -26.25
CA PRO A 161 -12.22 14.89 -25.08
C PRO A 161 -11.42 13.61 -25.32
N ARG A 162 -10.54 13.24 -24.38
CA ARG A 162 -9.77 11.99 -24.40
C ARG A 162 -10.19 11.11 -23.24
N VAL A 163 -10.47 9.85 -23.51
CA VAL A 163 -10.73 8.83 -22.48
C VAL A 163 -9.40 8.45 -21.83
N MET A 164 -9.31 8.56 -20.50
CA MET A 164 -8.18 8.05 -19.72
C MET A 164 -8.17 6.51 -19.73
N THR A 165 -7.19 5.89 -19.09
CA THR A 165 -7.15 4.43 -18.92
C THR A 165 -8.47 3.89 -18.35
N PRO A 166 -9.21 3.04 -19.09
CA PRO A 166 -10.46 2.46 -18.58
C PRO A 166 -10.23 1.39 -17.54
N GLU A 167 -11.22 1.23 -16.66
CA GLU A 167 -11.15 0.39 -15.49
C GLU A 167 -12.35 -0.54 -15.38
N ASN A 168 -12.10 -1.74 -14.86
CA ASN A 168 -13.13 -2.73 -14.63
C ASN A 168 -14.00 -2.35 -13.43
N LEU A 169 -15.29 -2.22 -13.66
CA LEU A 169 -16.31 -2.18 -12.62
C LEU A 169 -16.70 -3.61 -12.27
N VAL A 170 -16.70 -3.97 -10.99
CA VAL A 170 -17.03 -5.32 -10.52
C VAL A 170 -18.24 -5.33 -9.59
N ASP A 171 -18.99 -6.45 -9.57
CA ASP A 171 -20.19 -6.63 -8.74
C ASP A 171 -19.91 -6.76 -7.23
N ALA A 172 -18.72 -7.25 -6.87
CA ALA A 172 -18.40 -7.60 -5.49
C ALA A 172 -17.91 -6.43 -4.63
N SER A 173 -17.61 -5.26 -5.21
CA SER A 173 -17.09 -4.14 -4.41
C SER A 173 -17.18 -2.77 -5.09
N THR A 174 -17.43 -1.73 -4.29
CA THR A 174 -17.08 -0.33 -4.63
C THR A 174 -15.60 -0.02 -4.42
N HIS A 175 -14.78 -1.03 -4.09
CA HIS A 175 -13.35 -0.88 -3.82
C HIS A 175 -12.53 -0.72 -5.11
N GLY A 176 -13.12 -1.01 -6.28
CA GLY A 176 -12.42 -1.03 -7.57
C GLY A 176 -12.66 0.15 -8.52
N SER A 177 -13.63 1.05 -8.28
CA SER A 177 -13.80 2.23 -9.14
C SER A 177 -12.82 3.30 -8.68
N TRP A 178 -11.89 3.75 -9.50
CA TRP A 178 -11.01 4.84 -9.12
C TRP A 178 -11.88 6.10 -9.15
N GLN A 179 -12.11 6.69 -7.98
CA GLN A 179 -13.11 7.74 -7.80
C GLN A 179 -12.52 9.11 -8.10
N ALA A 180 -11.28 9.20 -8.56
CA ALA A 180 -10.61 10.47 -8.77
C ALA A 180 -9.68 10.46 -9.99
N ALA A 181 -9.40 11.65 -10.53
CA ALA A 181 -8.43 11.84 -11.59
C ALA A 181 -7.73 13.20 -11.47
N LEU A 182 -6.48 13.27 -11.90
CA LEU A 182 -5.70 14.51 -12.00
C LEU A 182 -5.73 15.05 -13.44
N LEU A 183 -6.32 16.21 -13.64
CA LEU A 183 -6.51 16.86 -14.94
C LEU A 183 -5.52 18.01 -15.16
N GLY A 184 -5.43 18.46 -16.42
CA GLY A 184 -4.60 19.58 -16.83
C GLY A 184 -3.17 19.17 -17.20
N SER A 185 -2.48 20.03 -17.94
CA SER A 185 -1.12 19.77 -18.44
C SER A 185 -0.07 19.67 -17.33
N ARG A 186 -0.37 20.23 -16.15
CA ARG A 186 0.42 20.17 -14.92
C ARG A 186 -0.13 19.17 -13.89
N ARG A 187 -1.24 18.50 -14.20
CA ARG A 187 -1.95 17.58 -13.27
C ARG A 187 -2.32 18.28 -11.95
N ASP A 188 -2.74 19.54 -12.02
CA ASP A 188 -3.01 20.44 -10.89
C ASP A 188 -4.50 20.63 -10.58
N VAL A 189 -5.38 19.88 -11.25
CA VAL A 189 -6.82 19.85 -10.99
C VAL A 189 -7.23 18.44 -10.60
N LEU A 190 -7.66 18.22 -9.36
CA LEU A 190 -8.16 16.94 -8.88
C LEU A 190 -9.68 16.91 -8.98
N VAL A 191 -10.23 15.95 -9.71
CA VAL A 191 -11.67 15.63 -9.69
C VAL A 191 -11.88 14.41 -8.81
N VAL A 192 -12.86 14.45 -7.92
CA VAL A 192 -13.26 13.32 -7.05
C VAL A 192 -14.78 13.11 -7.18
N LEU A 193 -15.22 11.92 -7.56
CA LEU A 193 -16.63 11.57 -7.71
C LEU A 193 -17.29 11.33 -6.35
N ASP A 194 -18.53 11.79 -6.22
CA ASP A 194 -19.37 11.51 -5.06
C ASP A 194 -20.02 10.13 -5.19
N THR A 195 -19.42 9.15 -4.51
CA THR A 195 -19.95 7.79 -4.42
C THR A 195 -20.88 7.58 -3.23
N GLY A 196 -21.25 8.65 -2.51
CA GLY A 196 -22.04 8.59 -1.27
C GLY A 196 -21.20 8.25 -0.03
N HIS A 197 -19.88 8.16 -0.17
CA HIS A 197 -18.95 7.96 0.95
C HIS A 197 -18.20 9.24 1.28
N ALA A 198 -17.99 9.50 2.58
CA ALA A 198 -17.15 10.60 3.00
C ALA A 198 -15.68 10.31 2.61
N VAL A 199 -15.11 11.20 1.80
CA VAL A 199 -13.70 11.18 1.39
C VAL A 199 -12.98 12.32 2.07
N GLU A 200 -11.76 12.06 2.52
CA GLU A 200 -10.80 13.07 2.93
C GLU A 200 -9.66 13.15 1.93
N PHE A 201 -9.12 14.35 1.79
CA PHE A 201 -8.06 14.70 0.86
C PHE A 201 -6.90 15.33 1.62
N SER A 202 -5.68 15.00 1.23
CA SER A 202 -4.47 15.69 1.66
C SER A 202 -3.67 16.13 0.42
N PRO A 203 -3.33 17.43 0.27
CA PRO A 203 -2.65 17.94 -0.93
C PRO A 203 -1.19 17.50 -1.03
N THR A 204 -0.56 17.25 0.12
CA THR A 204 0.85 16.90 0.24
C THR A 204 1.10 16.11 1.52
N PHE A 205 2.30 15.60 1.67
CA PHE A 205 2.82 15.08 2.93
C PHE A 205 4.16 15.74 3.25
N ARG A 206 4.60 15.59 4.49
CA ARG A 206 5.95 15.97 4.92
C ARG A 206 6.55 14.87 5.76
N TYR A 207 7.87 14.87 5.88
CA TYR A 207 8.56 14.01 6.84
C TYR A 207 8.82 14.77 8.13
N ALA A 208 8.56 14.13 9.27
CA ALA A 208 9.08 14.58 10.55
C ALA A 208 10.60 14.33 10.60
N ALA A 209 11.27 14.85 11.63
CA ALA A 209 12.72 14.71 11.79
C ALA A 209 13.18 13.25 11.90
N ASP A 210 12.31 12.37 12.41
CA ASP A 210 12.53 10.93 12.50
C ASP A 210 12.13 10.17 11.21
N GLY A 211 11.70 10.87 10.15
CA GLY A 211 11.29 10.26 8.88
C GLY A 211 9.85 9.74 8.85
N ARG A 212 9.06 9.86 9.94
CA ARG A 212 7.62 9.58 9.90
C ARG A 212 6.91 10.49 8.90
N ILE A 213 5.89 9.95 8.25
CA ILE A 213 5.07 10.69 7.29
C ILE A 213 3.94 11.39 8.03
N GLU A 214 3.83 12.69 7.80
CA GLU A 214 2.74 13.49 8.32
C GLU A 214 1.89 14.04 7.19
N ARG A 215 0.57 13.88 7.34
CA ARG A 215 -0.44 14.43 6.45
C ARG A 215 -1.49 15.19 7.25
N THR A 216 -2.00 16.26 6.65
CA THR A 216 -3.23 16.89 7.11
C THR A 216 -4.33 16.54 6.12
N PHE A 217 -5.36 15.86 6.61
CA PHE A 217 -6.54 15.48 5.85
C PHE A 217 -7.67 16.48 6.08
N GLN A 218 -8.31 16.90 5.00
CA GLN A 218 -9.50 17.74 5.01
C GLN A 218 -10.64 17.03 4.29
N ARG A 219 -11.86 17.23 4.78
CA ARG A 219 -13.05 16.63 4.17
C ARG A 219 -13.27 17.19 2.77
N VAL A 220 -13.52 16.31 1.81
CA VAL A 220 -13.92 16.70 0.46
C VAL A 220 -15.38 17.16 0.49
N ALA A 221 -15.63 18.34 -0.07
CA ALA A 221 -16.97 18.89 -0.24
C ALA A 221 -17.46 18.60 -1.66
N PHE A 222 -18.46 17.73 -1.77
CA PHE A 222 -19.06 17.37 -3.06
C PHE A 222 -20.19 18.33 -3.42
N ARG A 223 -20.28 18.64 -4.71
CA ARG A 223 -21.35 19.42 -5.31
C ARG A 223 -21.74 18.76 -6.64
N ASP A 224 -23.05 18.55 -6.83
CA ASP A 224 -23.58 18.04 -8.10
C ASP A 224 -22.89 16.75 -8.58
N GLY A 225 -22.55 15.85 -7.64
CA GLY A 225 -21.98 14.53 -7.93
C GLY A 225 -20.46 14.45 -8.01
N ALA A 226 -19.71 15.54 -7.84
CA ALA A 226 -18.25 15.50 -7.75
C ALA A 226 -17.68 16.65 -6.90
N ALA A 227 -16.40 16.61 -6.61
CA ALA A 227 -15.62 17.72 -6.09
C ALA A 227 -14.50 18.02 -7.09
N VAL A 228 -14.27 19.30 -7.36
CA VAL A 228 -13.18 19.78 -8.20
C VAL A 228 -12.26 20.63 -7.32
N LEU A 229 -11.01 20.21 -7.17
CA LEU A 229 -10.05 20.79 -6.25
C LEU A 229 -8.80 21.24 -7.02
N LEU A 230 -8.31 22.43 -6.74
CA LEU A 230 -6.97 22.85 -7.17
C LEU A 230 -5.94 22.23 -6.24
N VAL A 231 -4.90 21.62 -6.81
CA VAL A 231 -3.82 20.96 -6.07
C VAL A 231 -2.46 21.46 -6.59
N PRO A 232 -1.38 21.32 -5.80
CA PRO A 232 -0.04 21.57 -6.33
C PRO A 232 0.22 20.72 -7.59
N PRO A 233 1.09 21.16 -8.52
CA PRO A 233 1.41 20.40 -9.73
C PRO A 233 1.81 18.94 -9.43
N GLN A 234 1.25 17.98 -10.15
CA GLN A 234 1.46 16.54 -9.92
C GLN A 234 2.10 15.81 -11.12
N ARG A 235 2.55 16.54 -12.16
CA ARG A 235 2.99 15.93 -13.43
C ARG A 235 4.12 14.91 -13.28
N ASP A 236 5.03 15.14 -12.32
CA ASP A 236 6.23 14.32 -12.13
C ASP A 236 6.20 13.53 -10.81
N ARG A 237 5.21 13.78 -9.96
CA ARG A 237 5.00 13.11 -8.67
C ARG A 237 3.57 13.26 -8.18
N VAL A 238 3.06 12.26 -7.45
CA VAL A 238 1.72 12.30 -6.85
C VAL A 238 1.85 12.46 -5.33
N THR A 239 1.77 13.71 -4.86
CA THR A 239 1.80 14.05 -3.42
C THR A 239 0.42 14.01 -2.78
N VAL A 240 -0.63 14.10 -3.60
CA VAL A 240 -2.02 14.01 -3.17
C VAL A 240 -2.33 12.64 -2.59
N ALA A 241 -3.08 12.61 -1.49
CA ALA A 241 -3.73 11.40 -0.97
C ALA A 241 -5.24 11.61 -0.87
N LEU A 242 -5.98 10.54 -1.14
CA LEU A 242 -7.42 10.47 -0.91
C LEU A 242 -7.70 9.21 -0.09
N ALA A 243 -8.53 9.33 0.95
CA ALA A 243 -8.86 8.20 1.79
C ALA A 243 -10.24 8.35 2.43
N ARG A 244 -10.84 7.21 2.77
CA ARG A 244 -12.02 7.14 3.65
C ARG A 244 -11.56 6.96 5.10
N LYS A 245 -12.41 7.29 6.08
CA LYS A 245 -12.09 7.01 7.49
C LYS A 245 -12.39 5.56 7.87
N PRO A 246 -11.53 4.93 8.70
CA PRO A 246 -10.20 5.39 9.12
C PRO A 246 -9.20 5.32 7.95
N VAL A 247 -8.23 6.25 7.89
CA VAL A 247 -7.22 6.30 6.81
C VAL A 247 -6.30 5.08 6.91
N SER A 248 -6.26 4.27 5.85
CA SER A 248 -5.42 3.09 5.68
C SER A 248 -5.22 2.79 4.19
N ALA A 249 -4.29 1.89 3.86
CA ALA A 249 -4.12 1.41 2.48
C ALA A 249 -5.38 0.77 1.90
N THR A 250 -6.23 0.17 2.74
CA THR A 250 -7.49 -0.46 2.32
C THR A 250 -8.65 0.52 2.15
N THR A 251 -8.54 1.71 2.73
CA THR A 251 -9.54 2.78 2.61
C THR A 251 -9.09 3.93 1.71
N ALA A 252 -7.87 3.87 1.20
CA ALA A 252 -7.35 4.76 0.16
C ALA A 252 -8.28 4.77 -1.06
N VAL A 253 -8.41 5.94 -1.68
CA VAL A 253 -9.20 6.15 -2.89
C VAL A 253 -8.21 6.34 -4.04
N HIS A 254 -8.32 5.46 -5.04
CA HIS A 254 -7.41 5.45 -6.19
C HIS A 254 -7.66 6.64 -7.13
N ILE A 255 -6.56 7.13 -7.74
CA ILE A 255 -6.55 8.23 -8.72
C ILE A 255 -6.24 7.66 -10.10
N ALA A 256 -7.23 7.62 -11.01
CA ALA A 256 -7.27 6.84 -12.26
C ALA A 256 -5.97 6.87 -13.08
N ASN A 257 -5.38 8.05 -13.18
CA ASN A 257 -4.20 8.30 -13.99
C ASN A 257 -2.89 8.43 -13.18
N ALA A 258 -2.87 8.00 -11.91
CA ALA A 258 -1.65 8.00 -11.12
C ALA A 258 -0.55 7.17 -11.78
N ASN A 259 -0.86 5.98 -12.29
CA ASN A 259 0.16 5.14 -12.95
C ASN A 259 0.75 5.81 -14.21
N GLU A 260 -0.06 6.53 -15.00
CA GLU A 260 0.43 7.28 -16.16
C GLU A 260 1.40 8.41 -15.76
N ILE A 261 1.18 9.01 -14.58
CA ILE A 261 2.05 10.04 -13.99
C ILE A 261 3.34 9.42 -13.45
N LEU A 262 3.22 8.31 -12.71
CA LEU A 262 4.33 7.69 -11.98
C LEU A 262 5.25 6.88 -12.92
N LEU A 263 4.70 6.30 -13.98
CA LEU A 263 5.37 5.39 -14.90
C LEU A 263 5.07 5.80 -16.35
N PRO A 264 5.53 6.97 -16.82
CA PRO A 264 5.21 7.47 -18.17
C PRO A 264 5.68 6.52 -19.28
N ASP A 265 6.80 5.82 -19.07
CA ASP A 265 7.35 4.84 -20.01
C ASP A 265 6.85 3.40 -19.76
N ARG A 266 5.92 3.23 -18.81
CA ARG A 266 5.36 1.94 -18.33
C ARG A 266 6.39 0.92 -17.85
N GLN A 267 7.64 1.33 -17.64
CA GLN A 267 8.67 0.51 -17.03
C GLN A 267 8.88 0.97 -15.59
N ALA A 268 8.53 0.12 -14.64
CA ALA A 268 9.09 0.24 -13.30
C ALA A 268 10.55 -0.19 -13.41
N SER A 269 11.48 0.72 -13.11
CA SER A 269 12.86 0.33 -12.92
C SER A 269 12.90 -0.62 -11.72
N PRO A 270 13.44 -1.83 -11.84
CA PRO A 270 13.54 -2.73 -10.70
C PRO A 270 14.38 -2.03 -9.63
N GLN A 271 13.81 -1.83 -8.45
CA GLN A 271 14.56 -1.26 -7.35
C GLN A 271 15.67 -2.24 -6.98
N ARG A 272 16.91 -1.77 -7.00
CA ARG A 272 18.05 -2.54 -6.53
C ARG A 272 17.88 -2.79 -5.03
N SER A 273 17.90 -4.04 -4.61
CA SER A 273 17.90 -4.40 -3.19
C SER A 273 19.31 -4.77 -2.71
N VAL A 274 19.65 -4.33 -1.50
CA VAL A 274 20.94 -4.57 -0.84
C VAL A 274 20.63 -5.15 0.53
N THR A 275 21.05 -6.40 0.76
CA THR A 275 20.66 -7.15 1.95
C THR A 275 21.87 -7.61 2.74
N TYR A 276 21.86 -7.36 4.05
CA TYR A 276 22.90 -7.82 4.98
C TYR A 276 22.32 -8.64 6.12
N THR A 277 23.00 -9.72 6.49
CA THR A 277 22.71 -10.51 7.69
C THR A 277 23.86 -10.35 8.67
N LEU A 278 23.57 -9.75 9.82
CA LEU A 278 24.55 -9.53 10.88
C LEU A 278 24.82 -10.82 11.65
N PRO A 279 26.03 -10.97 12.23
CA PRO A 279 26.37 -12.13 13.06
C PRO A 279 25.36 -12.36 14.19
N GLY A 280 24.89 -13.60 14.35
CA GLY A 280 23.95 -13.95 15.41
C GLY A 280 22.48 -13.88 15.01
N ALA A 281 22.14 -13.34 13.83
CA ALA A 281 20.77 -13.26 13.35
C ALA A 281 20.09 -14.65 13.29
N GLU A 282 20.85 -15.69 12.93
CA GLU A 282 20.37 -17.07 12.85
C GLU A 282 19.78 -17.59 14.17
N ARG A 283 20.20 -17.04 15.32
CA ARG A 283 19.71 -17.45 16.64
C ARG A 283 18.29 -16.98 16.94
N VAL A 284 17.85 -15.89 16.31
CA VAL A 284 16.55 -15.24 16.60
C VAL A 284 15.62 -15.25 15.40
N TRP A 285 16.16 -15.37 14.19
CA TRP A 285 15.41 -15.48 12.94
C TRP A 285 15.34 -16.92 12.42
N GLY A 286 16.21 -17.83 12.86
CA GLY A 286 16.34 -19.16 12.27
C GLY A 286 17.09 -19.16 10.93
N ASP A 287 16.92 -20.23 10.15
CA ASP A 287 17.80 -20.55 9.01
C ASP A 287 17.65 -19.62 7.80
N SER A 288 16.55 -18.86 7.71
CA SER A 288 16.32 -17.94 6.58
C SER A 288 15.64 -16.63 7.04
N PRO A 289 16.41 -15.66 7.57
CA PRO A 289 15.87 -14.35 7.96
C PRO A 289 15.18 -13.65 6.80
N ALA A 290 15.78 -13.69 5.61
CA ALA A 290 15.25 -13.05 4.41
C ALA A 290 13.90 -13.63 3.96
N ALA A 291 13.60 -14.90 4.24
CA ALA A 291 12.31 -15.49 3.91
C ALA A 291 11.15 -15.03 4.82
N GLN A 292 11.46 -14.34 5.92
CA GLN A 292 10.47 -13.91 6.92
C GLN A 292 9.98 -12.47 6.73
N VAL A 293 10.76 -11.61 6.06
CA VAL A 293 10.40 -10.21 5.78
C VAL A 293 9.24 -10.09 4.82
N GLY A 294 8.40 -9.08 5.01
CA GLY A 294 7.25 -8.77 4.17
C GLY A 294 6.12 -9.79 4.29
N ARG A 295 6.32 -10.89 5.01
CA ARG A 295 5.28 -11.88 5.33
C ARG A 295 4.64 -11.63 6.68
N ASN A 296 5.24 -10.78 7.51
CA ASN A 296 4.78 -10.51 8.85
C ASN A 296 3.86 -9.29 8.89
N VAL A 297 2.57 -9.52 9.18
CA VAL A 297 1.58 -8.44 9.34
C VAL A 297 2.03 -7.40 10.38
N TYR A 298 2.81 -7.81 11.38
CA TYR A 298 3.34 -6.90 12.40
C TYR A 298 4.43 -5.95 11.89
N GLU A 299 5.16 -6.33 10.84
CA GLU A 299 6.13 -5.44 10.16
C GLU A 299 5.38 -4.29 9.50
N THR A 300 4.30 -4.60 8.78
CA THR A 300 3.43 -3.60 8.14
C THR A 300 2.82 -2.64 9.16
N GLU A 301 2.39 -3.13 10.31
CA GLU A 301 1.85 -2.29 11.39
C GLU A 301 2.95 -1.39 12.02
N ALA A 302 4.15 -1.93 12.24
CA ALA A 302 5.28 -1.17 12.79
C ALA A 302 5.73 -0.04 11.85
N LEU A 303 5.63 -0.25 10.54
CA LEU A 303 5.99 0.71 9.51
C LEU A 303 4.87 1.69 9.14
N ALA A 304 3.66 1.52 9.68
CA ALA A 304 2.47 2.29 9.26
C ALA A 304 2.63 3.82 9.36
N ALA A 305 3.48 4.31 10.27
CA ALA A 305 3.78 5.74 10.41
C ALA A 305 4.88 6.26 9.46
N TYR A 306 5.62 5.35 8.79
CA TYR A 306 6.74 5.65 7.88
C TYR A 306 6.39 5.41 6.42
N VAL A 307 5.36 4.62 6.17
CA VAL A 307 4.73 4.48 4.86
C VAL A 307 3.53 5.41 4.75
N ASP A 308 3.17 5.79 3.53
CA ASP A 308 2.02 6.65 3.30
C ASP A 308 0.78 5.83 2.90
N PRO A 309 -0.11 5.49 3.85
CA PRO A 309 -1.22 4.59 3.57
C PRO A 309 -2.27 5.18 2.61
N GLY A 310 -2.32 6.51 2.43
CA GLY A 310 -3.33 7.16 1.59
C GLY A 310 -2.80 7.63 0.23
N GLY A 311 -1.49 7.57 0.00
CA GLY A 311 -0.86 8.09 -1.21
C GLY A 311 -0.47 7.00 -2.20
N THR A 312 -0.26 7.40 -3.45
CA THR A 312 0.26 6.53 -4.51
C THR A 312 1.64 7.02 -4.90
N HIS A 313 2.67 6.20 -4.67
CA HIS A 313 4.06 6.61 -4.83
C HIS A 313 4.78 5.76 -5.85
N ARG A 314 5.80 6.35 -6.48
CA ARG A 314 6.86 5.59 -7.15
C ARG A 314 7.98 5.38 -6.14
N GLU A 315 8.57 4.20 -6.12
CA GLU A 315 9.83 4.00 -5.42
C GLU A 315 10.92 4.91 -6.01
N GLY A 316 11.85 5.30 -5.14
CA GLY A 316 13.00 6.10 -5.53
C GLY A 316 14.13 5.29 -6.17
N GLU A 317 15.19 5.99 -6.56
CA GLU A 317 16.36 5.40 -7.23
C GLU A 317 17.38 4.83 -6.25
N ALA A 318 17.28 5.18 -4.96
CA ALA A 318 18.14 4.63 -3.94
C ALA A 318 17.92 3.12 -3.77
N PRO A 319 18.99 2.37 -3.43
CA PRO A 319 18.86 0.95 -3.15
C PRO A 319 17.94 0.73 -1.94
N HIS A 320 17.10 -0.30 -2.02
CA HIS A 320 16.37 -0.82 -0.87
C HIS A 320 17.31 -1.61 0.02
N LEU A 321 17.80 -0.97 1.07
CA LEU A 321 18.64 -1.57 2.10
C LEU A 321 17.79 -2.33 3.11
N VAL A 322 18.13 -3.61 3.31
CA VAL A 322 17.56 -4.44 4.36
C VAL A 322 18.67 -5.04 5.22
N VAL A 323 18.59 -4.90 6.55
CA VAL A 323 19.58 -5.48 7.48
C VAL A 323 18.88 -6.34 8.54
N TYR A 324 19.32 -7.58 8.66
CA TYR A 324 18.88 -8.51 9.71
C TYR A 324 19.91 -8.62 10.81
N GLY A 325 19.48 -8.66 12.06
CA GLY A 325 20.39 -8.90 13.17
C GLY A 325 19.72 -9.50 14.39
N ALA A 326 20.56 -9.76 15.38
CA ALA A 326 20.16 -9.96 16.75
C ALA A 326 20.79 -8.86 17.60
N THR A 327 20.00 -8.25 18.49
CA THR A 327 20.54 -7.36 19.52
C THR A 327 21.23 -8.16 20.63
N PRO A 328 22.09 -7.54 21.46
CA PRO A 328 22.72 -8.19 22.61
C PRO A 328 21.74 -8.89 23.57
N ASP A 329 20.53 -8.35 23.73
CA ASP A 329 19.47 -8.94 24.56
C ASP A 329 18.64 -10.03 23.86
N GLY A 330 18.97 -10.39 22.61
CA GLY A 330 18.31 -11.48 21.87
C GLY A 330 17.02 -11.08 21.16
N ARG A 331 16.74 -9.79 20.98
CA ARG A 331 15.66 -9.33 20.08
C ARG A 331 16.07 -9.47 18.61
N GLN A 332 15.08 -9.72 17.76
CA GLN A 332 15.19 -9.58 16.32
C GLN A 332 15.38 -8.11 15.96
N LEU A 333 16.40 -7.81 15.15
CA LEU A 333 16.64 -6.50 14.56
C LEU A 333 16.36 -6.56 13.06
N LEU A 334 15.53 -5.64 12.58
CA LEU A 334 15.27 -5.41 11.16
C LEU A 334 15.51 -3.93 10.85
N LEU A 335 16.31 -3.65 9.83
CA LEU A 335 16.40 -2.32 9.22
C LEU A 335 15.79 -2.38 7.83
N GLU A 336 14.98 -1.39 7.49
CA GLU A 336 14.54 -1.16 6.12
C GLU A 336 14.76 0.30 5.70
N SER A 337 15.08 0.50 4.42
CA SER A 337 15.14 1.84 3.84
C SER A 337 13.98 2.12 2.88
N HIS A 338 13.34 3.27 3.04
CA HIS A 338 12.19 3.67 2.23
C HIS A 338 12.46 5.02 1.53
N GLN A 339 12.33 5.05 0.20
CA GLN A 339 12.41 6.28 -0.60
C GLN A 339 11.20 6.37 -1.54
N TYR A 340 10.55 7.53 -1.54
CA TYR A 340 9.53 7.87 -2.53
C TYR A 340 10.11 8.89 -3.50
N TYR A 341 9.98 8.65 -4.81
CA TYR A 341 10.49 9.57 -5.83
C TYR A 341 11.97 9.92 -5.60
N GLY A 342 12.34 11.20 -5.78
CA GLY A 342 13.64 11.74 -5.37
C GLY A 342 13.67 12.33 -3.96
N ASP A 343 12.72 11.99 -3.09
CA ASP A 343 12.74 12.47 -1.71
C ASP A 343 13.90 11.83 -0.92
N PRO A 344 14.28 12.37 0.25
CA PRO A 344 15.31 11.75 1.09
C PRO A 344 14.96 10.30 1.46
N THR A 345 15.93 9.39 1.28
CA THR A 345 15.80 8.00 1.76
C THR A 345 15.76 8.00 3.29
N ARG A 346 14.88 7.19 3.87
CA ARG A 346 14.75 7.02 5.33
C ARG A 346 15.18 5.62 5.71
N ALA A 347 15.94 5.47 6.79
CA ALA A 347 16.27 4.20 7.42
C ALA A 347 15.38 4.04 8.67
N ILE A 348 14.73 2.90 8.83
CA ILE A 348 13.88 2.59 9.97
C ILE A 348 14.35 1.28 10.59
N ALA A 349 14.80 1.33 11.84
CA ALA A 349 15.17 0.17 12.64
C ALA A 349 13.97 -0.27 13.50
N LEU A 350 13.64 -1.55 13.38
CA LEU A 350 12.58 -2.23 14.09
C LEU A 350 13.18 -3.29 15.03
N LEU A 351 12.62 -3.42 16.23
CA LEU A 351 12.95 -4.51 17.16
C LEU A 351 11.71 -5.34 17.51
N ALA A 352 11.90 -6.65 17.67
CA ALA A 352 10.88 -7.57 18.16
C ALA A 352 11.51 -8.65 19.06
N HIS A 353 10.78 -9.11 20.07
CA HIS A 353 11.08 -10.42 20.66
C HIS A 353 10.53 -11.52 19.74
N ALA A 354 11.08 -12.74 19.83
CA ALA A 354 10.57 -13.86 19.07
C ALA A 354 9.04 -14.04 19.29
N GLY A 355 8.28 -13.97 18.20
CA GLY A 355 6.81 -14.09 18.21
C GLY A 355 6.05 -12.83 18.66
N ALA A 356 6.74 -11.73 19.00
CA ALA A 356 6.12 -10.44 19.29
C ALA A 356 6.06 -9.55 18.03
N PRO A 357 5.15 -8.55 17.99
CA PRO A 357 5.14 -7.57 16.93
C PRO A 357 6.43 -6.74 16.89
N PHE A 358 6.86 -6.36 15.69
CA PHE A 358 7.91 -5.35 15.52
C PHE A 358 7.47 -4.00 16.07
N GLN A 359 8.43 -3.24 16.58
CA GLN A 359 8.25 -1.86 17.01
C GLN A 359 9.35 -0.99 16.39
N PRO A 360 9.04 0.19 15.83
CA PRO A 360 10.05 1.12 15.38
C PRO A 360 10.77 1.70 16.59
N VAL A 361 12.10 1.60 16.60
CA VAL A 361 12.93 2.03 17.74
C VAL A 361 13.91 3.14 17.43
N ALA A 362 14.29 3.28 16.16
CA ALA A 362 15.17 4.35 15.70
C ALA A 362 14.92 4.56 14.20
N SER A 363 15.06 5.80 13.75
CA SER A 363 14.92 6.12 12.33
C SER A 363 15.63 7.44 12.01
N GLY A 364 15.94 7.64 10.74
CA GLY A 364 16.62 8.84 10.27
C GLY A 364 16.76 8.87 8.75
N PHE A 365 17.29 9.97 8.23
CA PHE A 365 17.57 10.11 6.81
C PHE A 365 18.94 9.55 6.44
N ILE A 366 19.03 8.92 5.26
CA ILE A 366 20.27 8.37 4.70
C ILE A 366 20.85 9.37 3.71
N ASP A 367 22.13 9.70 3.88
CA ASP A 367 22.92 10.34 2.82
C ASP A 367 23.82 9.29 2.16
N TRP A 368 23.42 8.83 0.98
CA TRP A 368 24.16 7.81 0.22
C TRP A 368 25.52 8.30 -0.28
N ASN A 369 25.79 9.61 -0.27
CA ASN A 369 27.09 10.17 -0.61
C ASN A 369 28.03 10.25 0.60
N ALA A 370 27.51 10.09 1.81
CA ALA A 370 28.33 10.08 3.01
C ALA A 370 29.17 8.79 3.07
N PRO A 371 30.39 8.84 3.65
CA PRO A 371 31.18 7.63 3.87
C PRO A 371 30.45 6.57 4.72
N LEU A 372 29.56 7.00 5.63
CA LEU A 372 28.75 6.12 6.46
C LEU A 372 27.27 6.55 6.38
N PRO A 373 26.52 6.08 5.37
CA PRO A 373 25.14 6.52 5.11
C PRO A 373 24.15 6.24 6.25
N VAL A 374 24.28 5.09 6.92
CA VAL A 374 23.39 4.70 8.02
C VAL A 374 24.14 4.71 9.34
N ARG A 375 23.54 5.37 10.34
CA ARG A 375 24.00 5.42 11.73
C ARG A 375 22.80 5.64 12.65
N LEU A 376 22.28 4.57 13.21
CA LEU A 376 21.10 4.59 14.09
C LEU A 376 21.44 4.01 15.45
N ARG A 377 21.35 4.82 16.50
CA ARG A 377 21.53 4.36 17.88
C ARG A 377 20.26 3.65 18.33
N LEU A 378 20.39 2.40 18.74
CA LEU A 378 19.28 1.60 19.26
C LEU A 378 19.03 1.95 20.73
N PRO A 379 17.78 1.81 21.23
CA PRO A 379 17.45 2.09 22.62
C PRO A 379 18.10 1.08 23.57
N ASP A 380 17.98 1.32 24.88
CA ASP A 380 18.38 0.38 25.95
C ASP A 380 19.83 -0.11 25.87
N GLY A 381 20.73 0.68 25.29
CA GLY A 381 22.13 0.30 25.11
C GLY A 381 22.34 -0.90 24.16
N GLN A 382 21.40 -1.17 23.24
CA GLN A 382 21.52 -2.30 22.30
C GLN A 382 22.54 -2.08 21.18
N GLY A 383 23.20 -0.93 21.14
CA GLY A 383 24.29 -0.64 20.21
C GLY A 383 23.97 0.47 19.22
N VAL A 384 24.84 0.60 18.23
CA VAL A 384 24.65 1.51 17.09
C VAL A 384 24.70 0.72 15.80
N LEU A 385 23.59 0.69 15.09
CA LEU A 385 23.49 0.07 13.79
C LEU A 385 24.10 1.00 12.74
N VAL A 386 25.06 0.50 11.99
CA VAL A 386 25.72 1.23 10.91
C VAL A 386 25.68 0.43 9.61
N ALA A 387 25.61 1.13 8.48
CA ALA A 387 25.71 0.51 7.16
C ALA A 387 26.34 1.46 6.14
N ALA A 388 27.22 0.90 5.31
CA ALA A 388 27.86 1.51 4.15
C ALA A 388 28.10 0.43 3.10
N GLU A 389 27.38 0.52 1.98
CA GLU A 389 27.34 -0.56 1.00
C GLU A 389 28.74 -1.01 0.52
N GLY A 390 29.02 -2.30 0.66
CA GLY A 390 30.26 -2.93 0.20
C GLY A 390 31.53 -2.55 0.97
N ALA A 391 31.49 -1.57 1.87
CA ALA A 391 32.64 -1.10 2.63
C ALA A 391 33.04 -2.07 3.74
N ALA A 392 34.34 -2.20 4.01
CA ALA A 392 34.80 -2.85 5.23
C ALA A 392 34.69 -1.88 6.40
N LEU A 393 34.19 -2.36 7.54
CA LEU A 393 33.85 -1.57 8.71
C LEU A 393 34.72 -2.00 9.88
N SER A 394 35.25 -1.03 10.61
CA SER A 394 35.89 -1.26 11.92
C SER A 394 35.49 -0.16 12.88
N TYR A 395 35.49 -0.42 14.19
CA TYR A 395 35.08 0.55 15.20
C TYR A 395 36.10 0.66 16.33
N ARG A 396 36.00 1.72 17.12
CA ARG A 396 36.73 1.84 18.40
C ARG A 396 35.90 2.54 19.47
N VAL A 397 36.27 2.25 20.72
CA VAL A 397 35.72 2.90 21.91
C VAL A 397 36.75 3.89 22.44
N GLY A 398 36.41 5.18 22.46
CA GLY A 398 37.32 6.26 22.82
C GLY A 398 38.61 6.25 21.99
N ALA A 399 39.75 6.29 22.68
CA ALA A 399 41.08 6.21 22.07
C ALA A 399 41.63 4.78 21.97
N GLY A 400 40.79 3.76 22.16
CA GLY A 400 41.18 2.35 22.14
C GLY A 400 41.57 1.82 20.76
N GLU A 401 41.82 0.51 20.71
CA GLU A 401 42.17 -0.20 19.48
C GLU A 401 40.99 -0.29 18.51
N TRP A 402 41.32 -0.51 17.23
CA TRP A 402 40.32 -0.73 16.19
C TRP A 402 39.91 -2.21 16.16
N HIS A 403 38.62 -2.46 16.20
CA HIS A 403 38.01 -3.79 16.12
C HIS A 403 37.33 -3.96 14.76
N ASP A 404 37.52 -5.11 14.12
CA ASP A 404 36.80 -5.47 12.90
C ASP A 404 35.30 -5.59 13.18
N ALA A 405 34.48 -5.04 12.28
CA ALA A 405 33.03 -5.07 12.34
C ALA A 405 32.40 -5.78 11.12
N GLY A 406 33.23 -6.29 10.19
CA GLY A 406 32.77 -6.97 8.98
C GLY A 406 32.60 -6.02 7.79
N ARG A 407 31.64 -6.32 6.91
CA ARG A 407 31.45 -5.63 5.63
C ARG A 407 29.99 -5.26 5.41
N GLY A 408 29.75 -4.06 4.90
CA GLY A 408 28.44 -3.60 4.46
C GLY A 408 27.58 -3.04 5.59
N ALA A 409 27.35 -3.83 6.64
CA ALA A 409 26.60 -3.40 7.82
C ALA A 409 27.15 -4.05 9.10
N ALA A 410 26.97 -3.38 10.23
CA ALA A 410 27.37 -3.86 11.55
C ALA A 410 26.48 -3.31 12.66
N LEU A 411 26.28 -4.11 13.71
CA LEU A 411 25.76 -3.62 15.00
C LEU A 411 26.94 -3.44 15.95
N LEU A 412 27.27 -2.20 16.25
CA LEU A 412 28.40 -1.84 17.10
C LEU A 412 27.98 -1.80 18.57
N PRO A 413 28.92 -1.99 19.53
CA PRO A 413 28.68 -1.72 20.94
C PRO A 413 28.14 -0.30 21.18
N ALA A 414 27.33 -0.13 22.23
CA ALA A 414 26.67 1.15 22.52
C ALA A 414 27.65 2.29 22.87
N ASP A 415 28.84 1.94 23.34
CA ASP A 415 29.94 2.84 23.67
C ASP A 415 30.92 3.06 22.51
N ALA A 416 30.64 2.50 21.32
CA ALA A 416 31.43 2.78 20.12
C ALA A 416 31.38 4.28 19.79
N THR A 417 32.56 4.88 19.65
CA THR A 417 32.70 6.33 19.45
C THR A 417 33.02 6.71 18.01
N GLU A 418 33.67 5.81 17.27
CA GLU A 418 34.09 6.04 15.90
C GLU A 418 34.01 4.76 15.07
N VAL A 419 33.76 4.95 13.78
CA VAL A 419 33.77 3.92 12.75
C VAL A 419 34.76 4.33 11.68
N ARG A 420 35.63 3.42 11.31
CA ARG A 420 36.48 3.52 10.15
C ARG A 420 35.83 2.73 9.02
N VAL A 421 35.55 3.44 7.93
CA VAL A 421 34.97 2.91 6.71
C VAL A 421 36.07 2.82 5.66
N THR A 422 36.31 1.61 5.15
CA THR A 422 37.21 1.38 4.02
C THR A 422 36.36 1.04 2.80
N ALA A 423 36.25 1.99 1.87
CA ALA A 423 35.50 1.81 0.63
C ALA A 423 36.12 0.69 -0.23
N ALA A 424 35.35 0.18 -1.20
CA ALA A 424 35.84 -0.88 -2.10
C ALA A 424 37.13 -0.50 -2.87
N GLY A 425 37.33 0.78 -3.15
CA GLY A 425 38.55 1.31 -3.76
C GLY A 425 39.73 1.53 -2.81
N GLY A 426 39.60 1.16 -1.52
CA GLY A 426 40.65 1.28 -0.50
C GLY A 426 40.71 2.62 0.24
N THR A 427 39.91 3.62 -0.15
CA THR A 427 39.81 4.90 0.59
C THR A 427 39.30 4.66 2.00
N VAL A 428 40.04 5.14 3.00
CA VAL A 428 39.71 5.00 4.42
C VAL A 428 39.20 6.33 4.96
N THR A 429 38.03 6.33 5.59
CA THR A 429 37.47 7.50 6.28
C THR A 429 37.05 7.13 7.70
N THR A 430 37.36 7.99 8.67
CA THR A 430 36.89 7.84 10.06
C THR A 430 35.71 8.78 10.31
N VAL A 431 34.61 8.23 10.83
CA VAL A 431 33.35 8.92 11.11
C VAL A 431 33.03 8.73 12.59
N ARG A 432 32.63 9.80 13.29
CA ARG A 432 32.15 9.70 14.68
C ARG A 432 30.81 8.96 14.71
N VAL A 433 30.53 8.22 15.78
CA VAL A 433 29.25 7.51 15.94
C VAL A 433 28.19 8.38 16.60
N ASP A 434 28.62 9.47 17.23
CA ASP A 434 27.72 10.43 17.87
C ASP A 434 27.23 11.44 16.82
N SER A 435 25.92 11.53 16.62
CA SER A 435 25.25 12.66 15.99
C SER A 435 23.89 12.88 16.59
#